data_AF-A0A5S9F2U6-F1
#
_entry.id   AF-A0A5S9F2U6-F1
#
_cell.length_a   1.000
_cell.length_b   1.000
_cell.length_c   1.000
_cell.angle_alpha   90.00
_cell.angle_beta   90.00
_cell.angle_gamma   90.00
#
_symmetry.space_group_name_H-M   'P 1'
#
loop_
_entity.id
_entity.type
_entity.pdbx_description
1 polymer ?
#
loop_
_entity_poly.entity_id
_entity_poly.type
_entity_poly.pdbx_seq_one_letter_code
_entity_poly.pdbx_strand_id
1 'polypeptide(L)'
;MRRALLFCFFVSVVFGDSPAEQYSYAKNSANDKYVFVMKAPDIIQRNENLAKYSLSGLYKNDGSATPLWMVNWYAFRVEAANDGQHLIRMGPWASSQDELAVAFYKNGRVVKQYLIEDLVYDESSLRYTVSHFMWKDAYDYDKEQEILTIKTVDGLTYKFAVNGSIVSKTDPRLFLKLFGSSSRRFTTIMTMAIVMIIIVSVILARRYLQKRAA
;
A
#
# COMPACT_ATOMS: atom_id res chain seq x y z
N MET A 1 19.06 -33.43 -53.59
CA MET A 1 17.74 -33.07 -53.02
C MET A 1 17.93 -31.95 -52.01
N ARG A 2 17.53 -30.71 -52.32
CA ARG A 2 17.55 -29.58 -51.38
C ARG A 2 16.14 -29.41 -50.81
N ARG A 3 15.96 -29.61 -49.50
CA ARG A 3 14.70 -29.35 -48.80
C ARG A 3 14.69 -27.89 -48.39
N ALA A 4 13.83 -27.08 -49.00
CA ALA A 4 13.56 -25.72 -48.57
C ALA A 4 12.72 -25.78 -47.28
N LEU A 5 13.26 -25.29 -46.17
CA LEU A 5 12.51 -25.11 -44.93
C LEU A 5 11.71 -23.80 -45.04
N LEU A 6 10.39 -23.90 -45.16
CA LEU A 6 9.51 -22.74 -45.15
C LEU A 6 9.27 -22.34 -43.68
N PHE A 7 9.87 -21.24 -43.25
CA PHE A 7 9.65 -20.66 -41.92
C PHE A 7 8.41 -19.76 -41.96
N CYS A 8 7.26 -20.28 -41.55
CA CYS A 8 6.05 -19.47 -41.38
C CYS A 8 6.17 -18.65 -40.08
N PHE A 9 6.46 -17.35 -40.21
CA PHE A 9 6.33 -16.39 -39.11
C PHE A 9 4.83 -16.10 -38.87
N PHE A 10 4.24 -16.76 -37.86
CA PHE A 10 2.96 -16.33 -37.32
C PHE A 10 3.18 -15.08 -36.48
N VAL A 11 2.75 -13.93 -36.98
CA VAL A 11 2.70 -12.69 -36.21
C VAL A 11 1.41 -12.72 -35.39
N SER A 12 1.49 -13.17 -34.14
CA SER A 12 0.39 -13.04 -33.20
C SER A 12 0.29 -11.60 -32.72
N VAL A 13 -0.83 -10.93 -33.03
CA VAL A 13 -1.15 -9.63 -32.44
C VAL A 13 -1.51 -9.88 -30.97
N VAL A 14 -0.63 -9.47 -30.05
CA VAL A 14 -0.91 -9.51 -28.61
C VAL A 14 -1.62 -8.20 -28.26
N PHE A 15 -2.88 -8.28 -27.84
CA PHE A 15 -3.58 -7.15 -27.27
C PHE A 15 -3.05 -6.91 -25.85
N GLY A 16 -2.41 -5.77 -25.63
CA GLY A 16 -2.03 -5.34 -24.29
C GLY A 16 -3.23 -4.73 -23.56
N ASP A 17 -3.26 -4.88 -22.24
CA ASP A 17 -4.25 -4.20 -21.40
C ASP A 17 -4.03 -2.69 -21.48
N SER A 18 -5.12 -1.94 -21.70
CA SER A 18 -5.12 -0.48 -21.64
C SER A 18 -5.28 0.01 -20.20
N PRO A 19 -4.79 1.22 -19.87
CA PRO A 19 -5.12 1.86 -18.60
C PRO A 19 -6.64 1.96 -18.41
N ALA A 20 -7.10 1.75 -17.19
CA ALA A 20 -8.51 1.92 -16.85
C ALA A 20 -8.97 3.35 -17.17
N GLU A 21 -10.17 3.49 -17.74
CA GLU A 21 -10.76 4.80 -17.98
C GLU A 21 -10.99 5.56 -16.66
N GLN A 22 -10.78 6.87 -16.67
CA GLN A 22 -11.04 7.72 -15.52
C GLN A 22 -12.56 7.86 -15.31
N TYR A 23 -13.00 7.82 -14.05
CA TYR A 23 -14.41 7.97 -13.69
C TYR A 23 -14.56 8.79 -12.41
N SER A 24 -15.69 9.48 -12.28
CA SER A 24 -15.98 10.25 -11.06
C SER A 24 -16.39 9.31 -9.93
N TYR A 25 -15.90 9.55 -8.71
CA TYR A 25 -16.28 8.77 -7.53
C TYR A 25 -16.30 9.62 -6.26
N ALA A 26 -16.91 9.08 -5.20
CA ALA A 26 -16.88 9.63 -3.85
C ALA A 26 -16.40 8.58 -2.85
N LYS A 27 -15.72 9.04 -1.80
CA LYS A 27 -15.17 8.20 -0.73
C LYS A 27 -15.40 8.90 0.61
N ASN A 28 -16.17 8.28 1.49
CA ASN A 28 -16.39 8.80 2.84
C ASN A 28 -15.15 8.60 3.73
N SER A 29 -14.96 9.52 4.67
CA SER A 29 -14.11 9.30 5.84
C SER A 29 -14.72 8.20 6.72
N ALA A 30 -13.93 7.63 7.64
CA ALA A 30 -14.37 6.53 8.50
C ALA A 30 -15.53 6.91 9.43
N ASN A 31 -15.49 8.14 9.91
CA ASN A 31 -16.50 8.70 10.79
C ASN A 31 -17.73 9.25 10.04
N ASP A 32 -17.80 9.07 8.72
CA ASP A 32 -18.85 9.57 7.83
C ASP A 32 -19.10 11.08 7.91
N LYS A 33 -18.21 11.87 8.52
CA LYS A 33 -18.34 13.34 8.63
C LYS A 33 -17.90 14.07 7.36
N TYR A 34 -17.06 13.44 6.56
CA TYR A 34 -16.48 14.02 5.35
C TYR A 34 -16.63 13.08 4.17
N VAL A 35 -16.69 13.66 2.98
CA VAL A 35 -16.69 12.92 1.72
C VAL A 35 -15.69 13.57 0.78
N PHE A 36 -14.74 12.78 0.30
CA PHE A 36 -13.86 13.20 -0.78
C PHE A 36 -14.51 12.85 -2.11
N VAL A 37 -14.59 13.81 -3.01
CA VAL A 37 -15.15 13.65 -4.35
C VAL A 37 -14.04 13.85 -5.36
N MET A 38 -13.91 12.90 -6.28
CA MET A 38 -13.01 12.98 -7.43
C MET A 38 -13.85 13.07 -8.70
N LYS A 39 -13.65 14.13 -9.49
CA LYS A 39 -14.26 14.32 -10.80
C LYS A 39 -13.28 13.87 -11.87
N ALA A 40 -13.73 13.00 -12.77
CA ALA A 40 -13.01 12.73 -14.02
C ALA A 40 -13.17 13.92 -14.98
N PRO A 41 -12.18 14.19 -15.84
CA PRO A 41 -12.22 15.28 -16.81
C PRO A 41 -13.34 15.10 -17.85
N ASP A 42 -13.68 13.86 -18.20
CA ASP A 42 -14.74 13.54 -19.15
C ASP A 42 -16.06 13.19 -18.46
N ILE A 43 -17.17 13.67 -19.06
CA ILE A 43 -18.52 13.73 -18.48
C ILE A 43 -19.24 12.37 -18.54
N ILE A 44 -18.52 11.24 -18.44
CA ILE A 44 -19.20 9.96 -18.19
C ILE A 44 -19.56 9.91 -16.70
N GLN A 45 -20.53 10.74 -16.30
CA GLN A 45 -21.10 10.71 -14.95
C GLN A 45 -21.94 9.44 -14.83
N ARG A 46 -21.34 8.37 -14.33
CA ARG A 46 -22.07 7.14 -13.98
C ARG A 46 -22.90 7.28 -12.69
N ASN A 47 -22.76 8.38 -11.95
CA ASN A 47 -23.40 8.56 -10.64
C ASN A 47 -24.02 9.95 -10.51
N GLU A 48 -25.34 10.02 -10.64
CA GLU A 48 -26.15 11.25 -10.53
C GLU A 48 -25.95 11.95 -9.18
N ASN A 49 -25.64 11.21 -8.10
CA ASN A 49 -25.41 11.80 -6.78
C ASN A 49 -24.15 12.68 -6.72
N LEU A 50 -23.26 12.58 -7.71
CA LEU A 50 -22.06 13.42 -7.82
C LEU A 50 -22.29 14.70 -8.64
N ALA A 51 -23.48 14.90 -9.21
CA ALA A 51 -23.80 16.07 -10.01
C ALA A 51 -23.79 17.38 -9.19
N LYS A 52 -24.13 17.30 -7.89
CA LYS A 52 -24.11 18.46 -6.99
C LYS A 52 -22.70 19.00 -6.69
N TYR A 53 -21.66 18.19 -6.91
CA TYR A 53 -20.27 18.59 -6.68
C TYR A 53 -19.65 19.06 -7.99
N SER A 54 -19.27 20.33 -8.03
CA SER A 54 -18.67 20.96 -9.21
C SER A 54 -17.18 20.64 -9.38
N LEU A 55 -16.47 20.37 -8.28
CA LEU A 55 -15.01 20.26 -8.26
C LEU A 55 -14.52 19.03 -7.49
N SER A 56 -13.30 18.57 -7.79
CA SER A 56 -12.60 17.56 -6.98
C SER A 56 -12.13 18.16 -5.66
N GLY A 57 -12.40 17.50 -4.55
CA GLY A 57 -12.05 18.02 -3.23
C GLY A 57 -12.72 17.29 -2.07
N LEU A 58 -12.50 17.80 -0.87
CA LEU A 58 -13.14 17.30 0.34
C LEU A 58 -14.32 18.18 0.72
N TYR A 59 -15.44 17.55 1.07
CA TYR A 59 -16.68 18.19 1.47
C TYR A 59 -17.10 17.69 2.85
N LYS A 60 -17.90 18.49 3.55
CA LYS A 60 -18.67 17.99 4.69
C LYS A 60 -19.74 17.04 4.16
N ASN A 61 -19.97 15.94 4.88
CA ASN A 61 -21.02 14.99 4.53
C ASN A 61 -22.38 15.39 5.16
N ASP A 62 -22.73 16.67 5.05
CA ASP A 62 -23.97 17.28 5.58
C ASP A 62 -24.92 17.72 4.46
N GLY A 63 -24.62 17.36 3.22
CA GLY A 63 -25.36 17.77 2.03
C GLY A 63 -24.77 18.98 1.30
N SER A 64 -23.85 19.72 1.92
CA SER A 64 -23.20 20.90 1.32
C SER A 64 -22.47 20.58 0.02
N ALA A 65 -22.59 21.48 -0.95
CA ALA A 65 -21.84 21.47 -2.21
C ALA A 65 -20.60 22.38 -2.19
N THR A 66 -20.28 22.98 -1.04
CA THR A 66 -19.10 23.84 -0.89
C THR A 66 -17.92 23.01 -0.37
N PRO A 67 -16.80 22.92 -1.10
CA PRO A 67 -15.64 22.16 -0.64
C PRO A 67 -14.96 22.86 0.53
N LEU A 68 -14.45 22.06 1.48
CA LEU A 68 -13.51 22.53 2.51
C LEU A 68 -12.17 22.92 1.89
N TRP A 69 -11.73 22.13 0.91
CA TRP A 69 -10.56 22.38 0.08
C TRP A 69 -10.62 21.52 -1.19
N MET A 70 -9.85 21.90 -2.20
CA MET A 70 -9.92 21.36 -3.55
C MET A 70 -8.59 20.78 -4.01
N VAL A 71 -8.65 19.97 -5.06
CA VAL A 71 -7.47 19.45 -5.78
C VAL A 71 -7.65 19.59 -7.28
N ASN A 72 -6.55 19.73 -8.02
CA ASN A 72 -6.51 19.90 -9.48
C ASN A 72 -5.87 18.71 -10.20
N TRP A 73 -5.87 17.54 -9.56
CA TRP A 73 -5.31 16.30 -10.09
C TRP A 73 -6.33 15.16 -9.99
N TYR A 74 -6.09 14.09 -10.75
CA TYR A 74 -6.89 12.87 -10.70
C TYR A 74 -6.12 11.74 -10.00
N ALA A 75 -6.84 10.89 -9.27
CA ALA A 75 -6.33 9.63 -8.75
C ALA A 75 -7.46 8.60 -8.76
N PHE A 76 -7.13 7.33 -8.98
CA PHE A 76 -8.11 6.24 -8.91
C PHE A 76 -8.45 5.85 -7.46
N ARG A 77 -7.57 6.19 -6.52
CA ARG A 77 -7.75 5.81 -5.12
C ARG A 77 -7.15 6.82 -4.17
N VAL A 78 -7.95 7.13 -3.16
CA VAL A 78 -7.60 8.01 -2.05
C VAL A 78 -8.21 7.47 -0.76
N GLU A 79 -7.60 7.81 0.36
CA GLU A 79 -8.16 7.59 1.69
C GLU A 79 -8.24 8.94 2.43
N ALA A 80 -9.45 9.31 2.87
CA ALA A 80 -9.69 10.55 3.61
C ALA A 80 -9.55 10.30 5.11
N ALA A 81 -8.79 11.17 5.79
CA ALA A 81 -8.68 11.13 7.24
C ALA A 81 -9.97 11.62 7.92
N ASN A 82 -10.09 11.36 9.22
CA ASN A 82 -11.28 11.69 10.00
C ASN A 82 -11.30 13.14 10.49
N ASP A 83 -10.24 13.90 10.23
CA ASP A 83 -10.05 15.27 10.73
C ASP A 83 -10.48 16.37 9.75
N GLY A 84 -10.87 16.00 8.53
CA GLY A 84 -11.29 16.93 7.49
C GLY A 84 -10.14 17.72 6.84
N GLN A 85 -8.88 17.41 7.16
CA GLN A 85 -7.71 18.14 6.69
C GLN A 85 -6.79 17.26 5.85
N HIS A 86 -6.63 15.98 6.21
CA HIS A 86 -5.67 15.10 5.55
C HIS A 86 -6.29 14.17 4.52
N LEU A 87 -5.49 13.83 3.51
CA LEU A 87 -5.83 12.89 2.44
C LEU A 87 -4.58 12.13 2.02
N ILE A 88 -4.74 10.83 1.84
CA ILE A 88 -3.72 9.94 1.29
C ILE A 88 -4.11 9.65 -0.15
N ARG A 89 -3.19 9.88 -1.08
CA ARG A 89 -3.34 9.57 -2.50
C ARG A 89 -2.42 8.41 -2.86
N MET A 90 -3.00 7.34 -3.39
CA MET A 90 -2.19 6.27 -3.97
C MET A 90 -1.70 6.67 -5.37
N GLY A 91 -0.50 6.21 -5.71
CA GLY A 91 0.09 6.33 -7.03
C GLY A 91 -0.78 5.77 -8.15
N PRO A 92 -0.54 6.18 -9.41
CA PRO A 92 -1.20 5.62 -10.57
C PRO A 92 -0.77 4.17 -10.84
N TRP A 93 -1.17 3.66 -11.99
CA TRP A 93 -0.61 2.42 -12.51
C TRP A 93 0.84 2.65 -12.93
N ALA A 94 1.78 1.96 -12.30
CA ALA A 94 3.20 2.23 -12.43
C ALA A 94 3.77 1.82 -13.80
N SER A 95 4.41 2.75 -14.51
CA SER A 95 5.17 2.46 -15.74
C SER A 95 6.68 2.63 -15.58
N SER A 96 7.12 3.43 -14.60
CA SER A 96 8.53 3.57 -14.18
C SER A 96 8.68 3.72 -12.65
N GLN A 97 9.89 3.56 -12.12
CA GLN A 97 10.16 3.59 -10.67
C GLN A 97 10.23 5.00 -10.06
N ASP A 98 10.46 6.01 -10.90
CA ASP A 98 10.42 7.43 -10.54
C ASP A 98 8.98 7.98 -10.47
N GLU A 99 7.97 7.14 -10.70
CA GLU A 99 6.57 7.51 -10.52
C GLU A 99 6.14 7.51 -9.05
N LEU A 100 5.07 8.25 -8.77
CA LEU A 100 4.48 8.37 -7.45
C LEU A 100 4.03 7.01 -6.92
N ALA A 101 4.49 6.63 -5.72
CA ALA A 101 3.96 5.49 -4.97
C ALA A 101 2.79 5.91 -4.07
N VAL A 102 3.01 6.93 -3.24
CA VAL A 102 2.02 7.50 -2.32
C VAL A 102 2.33 8.96 -2.01
N ALA A 103 1.29 9.78 -1.94
CA ALA A 103 1.39 11.17 -1.49
C ALA A 103 0.41 11.46 -0.36
N PHE A 104 0.82 12.33 0.54
CA PHE A 104 0.08 12.79 1.70
C PHE A 104 -0.20 14.27 1.54
N TYR A 105 -1.44 14.66 1.81
CA TYR A 105 -1.93 16.02 1.62
C TYR A 105 -2.49 16.56 2.93
N LYS A 106 -2.38 17.88 3.10
CA LYS A 106 -3.08 18.65 4.12
C LYS A 106 -3.73 19.87 3.47
N ASN A 107 -5.04 20.02 3.63
CA ASN A 107 -5.84 21.11 3.05
C ASN A 107 -5.61 21.26 1.53
N GLY A 108 -5.62 20.14 0.81
CA GLY A 108 -5.42 20.10 -0.65
C GLY A 108 -3.98 20.27 -1.15
N ARG A 109 -3.00 20.46 -0.25
CA ARG A 109 -1.58 20.65 -0.62
C ARG A 109 -0.74 19.45 -0.22
N VAL A 110 0.22 19.06 -1.06
CA VAL A 110 1.16 17.98 -0.75
C VAL A 110 2.00 18.38 0.45
N VAL A 111 2.07 17.51 1.48
CA VAL A 111 2.98 17.66 2.62
C VAL A 111 4.16 16.69 2.53
N LYS A 112 3.95 15.51 1.96
CA LYS A 112 4.99 14.49 1.75
C LYS A 112 4.60 13.61 0.57
N GLN A 113 5.58 13.14 -0.19
CA GLN A 113 5.38 12.13 -1.21
C GLN A 113 6.55 11.14 -1.20
N TYR A 114 6.29 9.95 -1.71
CA TYR A 114 7.26 8.89 -1.92
C TYR A 114 7.07 8.37 -3.34
N LEU A 115 8.17 8.25 -4.07
CA LEU A 115 8.25 7.56 -5.35
C LEU A 115 8.35 6.05 -5.11
N ILE A 116 8.23 5.25 -6.18
CA ILE A 116 8.35 3.79 -6.06
C ILE A 116 9.77 3.39 -5.64
N GLU A 117 10.78 4.06 -6.21
CA GLU A 117 12.20 3.87 -5.84
C GLU A 117 12.51 4.24 -4.38
N ASP A 118 11.72 5.10 -3.73
CA ASP A 118 11.88 5.40 -2.30
C ASP A 118 11.48 4.22 -1.40
N LEU A 119 10.55 3.37 -1.90
CA LEU A 119 9.92 2.31 -1.10
C LEU A 119 10.42 0.91 -1.45
N VAL A 120 10.73 0.64 -2.72
CA VAL A 120 11.24 -0.65 -3.18
C VAL A 120 12.76 -0.62 -3.16
N TYR A 121 13.39 -1.57 -2.45
CA TYR A 121 14.84 -1.63 -2.36
C TYR A 121 15.46 -2.59 -3.38
N ASP A 122 14.78 -3.70 -3.69
CA ASP A 122 15.26 -4.69 -4.65
C ASP A 122 14.46 -4.61 -5.95
N GLU A 123 15.00 -3.90 -6.94
CA GLU A 123 14.36 -3.70 -8.24
C GLU A 123 14.12 -5.03 -8.98
N SER A 124 14.96 -6.04 -8.75
CA SER A 124 14.81 -7.35 -9.40
C SER A 124 13.56 -8.11 -8.93
N SER A 125 12.94 -7.66 -7.83
CA SER A 125 11.69 -8.22 -7.32
C SER A 125 10.43 -7.65 -7.99
N LEU A 126 10.56 -6.59 -8.79
CA LEU A 126 9.44 -5.99 -9.51
C LEU A 126 8.85 -6.97 -10.52
N ARG A 127 7.52 -7.10 -10.51
CA ARG A 127 6.79 -8.01 -11.40
C ARG A 127 6.28 -7.22 -12.60
N TYR A 128 7.01 -7.27 -13.71
CA TYR A 128 6.66 -6.61 -14.95
C TYR A 128 5.57 -7.37 -15.71
N THR A 129 4.65 -6.62 -16.30
CA THR A 129 3.69 -7.06 -17.31
C THR A 129 4.00 -6.34 -18.63
N VAL A 130 3.15 -6.53 -19.64
CA VAL A 130 3.36 -5.93 -20.97
C VAL A 130 3.33 -4.40 -20.95
N SER A 131 2.55 -3.78 -20.05
CA SER A 131 2.35 -2.32 -20.03
C SER A 131 2.70 -1.63 -18.70
N HIS A 132 2.99 -2.37 -17.64
CA HIS A 132 3.18 -1.83 -16.30
C HIS A 132 3.97 -2.79 -15.40
N PHE A 133 4.17 -2.43 -14.14
CA PHE A 133 4.68 -3.36 -13.14
C PHE A 133 4.00 -3.22 -11.78
N MET A 134 4.08 -4.29 -10.99
CA MET A 134 3.60 -4.31 -9.61
C MET A 134 4.77 -4.08 -8.65
N TRP A 135 4.68 -3.01 -7.85
CA TRP A 135 5.68 -2.66 -6.83
C TRP A 135 5.19 -2.89 -5.39
N LYS A 136 3.87 -3.00 -5.20
CA LYS A 136 3.23 -3.32 -3.91
C LYS A 136 2.51 -4.66 -3.97
N ASP A 137 2.61 -5.40 -2.89
CA ASP A 137 1.92 -6.68 -2.66
C ASP A 137 0.56 -6.43 -2.02
N ALA A 138 0.51 -5.55 -1.01
CA ALA A 138 -0.71 -5.16 -0.31
C ALA A 138 -0.60 -3.75 0.26
N TYR A 139 -1.74 -3.14 0.55
CA TYR A 139 -1.80 -1.98 1.43
C TYR A 139 -3.13 -1.99 2.19
N ASP A 140 -3.15 -1.35 3.34
CA ASP A 140 -4.32 -1.21 4.19
C ASP A 140 -4.27 0.14 4.90
N TYR A 141 -5.43 0.74 5.15
CA TYR A 141 -5.53 1.99 5.90
C TYR A 141 -6.39 1.76 7.15
N ASP A 142 -5.72 1.68 8.29
CA ASP A 142 -6.37 1.63 9.59
C ASP A 142 -6.95 3.01 9.87
N LYS A 143 -8.26 3.10 9.74
CA LYS A 143 -9.01 4.34 9.87
C LYS A 143 -9.16 4.82 11.33
N GLU A 144 -9.02 3.92 12.29
CA GLU A 144 -9.12 4.26 13.72
C GLU A 144 -7.79 4.82 14.20
N GLN A 145 -6.68 4.21 13.78
CA GLN A 145 -5.33 4.65 14.13
C GLN A 145 -4.78 5.73 13.18
N GLU A 146 -5.45 5.95 12.05
CA GLU A 146 -4.99 6.82 10.97
C GLU A 146 -3.59 6.43 10.45
N ILE A 147 -3.39 5.12 10.29
CA ILE A 147 -2.12 4.53 9.83
C ILE A 147 -2.31 3.82 8.49
N LEU A 148 -1.53 4.23 7.49
CA LEU A 148 -1.42 3.53 6.22
C LEU A 148 -0.29 2.49 6.31
N THR A 149 -0.62 1.23 6.05
CA THR A 149 0.36 0.16 5.90
C THR A 149 0.54 -0.17 4.43
N ILE A 150 1.78 -0.18 3.93
CA ILE A 150 2.12 -0.63 2.57
C ILE A 150 3.14 -1.76 2.68
N LYS A 151 2.86 -2.88 2.00
CA LYS A 151 3.81 -3.98 1.81
C LYS A 151 4.29 -3.99 0.36
N THR A 152 5.58 -3.84 0.15
CA THR A 152 6.21 -3.86 -1.18
C THR A 152 6.46 -5.30 -1.65
N VAL A 153 6.69 -5.47 -2.95
CA VAL A 153 6.97 -6.80 -3.54
C VAL A 153 8.28 -7.43 -3.08
N ASP A 154 9.26 -6.61 -2.63
CA ASP A 154 10.50 -7.09 -2.01
C ASP A 154 10.36 -7.43 -0.51
N GLY A 155 9.13 -7.43 0.02
CA GLY A 155 8.80 -7.86 1.37
C GLY A 155 8.98 -6.80 2.45
N LEU A 156 9.36 -5.56 2.11
CA LEU A 156 9.38 -4.47 3.07
C LEU A 156 7.95 -4.09 3.47
N THR A 157 7.77 -3.73 4.74
CA THR A 157 6.51 -3.18 5.24
C THR A 157 6.74 -1.82 5.84
N TYR A 158 5.99 -0.83 5.34
CA TYR A 158 6.01 0.55 5.81
C TYR A 158 4.70 0.87 6.50
N LYS A 159 4.76 1.55 7.63
CA LYS A 159 3.61 2.20 8.27
C LYS A 159 3.81 3.70 8.24
N PHE A 160 2.83 4.44 7.72
CA PHE A 160 2.85 5.88 7.61
C PHE A 160 1.74 6.48 8.46
N ALA A 161 2.03 7.58 9.14
CA ALA A 161 1.01 8.46 9.68
C ALA A 161 0.38 9.30 8.56
N VAL A 162 -0.81 9.87 8.80
CA VAL A 162 -1.52 10.73 7.83
C VAL A 162 -0.76 11.98 7.36
N ASN A 163 0.22 12.45 8.14
CA ASN A 163 1.12 13.55 7.74
C ASN A 163 2.24 13.09 6.78
N GLY A 164 2.31 11.79 6.50
CA GLY A 164 3.31 11.16 5.64
C GLY A 164 4.60 10.72 6.32
N SER A 165 4.77 10.90 7.62
CA SER A 165 5.96 10.37 8.32
C SER A 165 5.91 8.84 8.40
N ILE A 166 7.04 8.18 8.13
CA ILE A 166 7.20 6.74 8.38
C ILE A 166 7.26 6.51 9.88
N VAL A 167 6.26 5.82 10.43
CA VAL A 167 6.17 5.44 11.85
C VAL A 167 6.98 4.18 12.11
N SER A 168 6.99 3.23 11.16
CA SER A 168 7.81 2.02 11.25
C SER A 168 8.15 1.47 9.87
N LYS A 169 9.35 0.90 9.74
CA LYS A 169 9.79 0.13 8.58
C LYS A 169 10.27 -1.25 9.05
N THR A 170 9.66 -2.30 8.54
CA THR A 170 10.07 -3.69 8.80
C THR A 170 10.74 -4.24 7.55
N ASP A 171 12.00 -4.68 7.69
CA ASP A 171 12.74 -5.38 6.66
C ASP A 171 13.04 -6.82 7.12
N PRO A 172 12.30 -7.83 6.61
CA PRO A 172 12.55 -9.23 7.00
C PRO A 172 13.95 -9.70 6.59
N ARG A 173 14.62 -9.05 5.63
CA ARG A 173 15.97 -9.39 5.20
C ARG A 173 17.02 -8.97 6.22
N LEU A 174 16.77 -7.94 7.04
CA LEU A 174 17.68 -7.57 8.13
C LEU A 174 17.73 -8.66 9.20
N PHE A 175 16.60 -9.33 9.46
CA PHE A 175 16.59 -10.50 10.33
C PHE A 175 17.48 -11.61 9.74
N LEU A 176 17.34 -11.90 8.45
CA LEU A 176 18.21 -12.87 7.78
C LEU A 176 19.68 -12.45 7.78
N LYS A 177 20.03 -11.16 7.67
CA LYS A 177 21.43 -10.71 7.74
C LYS A 177 22.01 -10.82 9.15
N LEU A 178 21.25 -10.44 10.18
CA LEU A 178 21.69 -10.52 11.58
C LEU A 178 21.88 -11.97 12.04
N PHE A 179 21.12 -12.89 11.46
CA PHE A 179 21.08 -14.29 11.88
C PHE A 179 21.63 -15.29 10.84
N GLY A 180 22.00 -14.84 9.65
CA GLY A 180 22.19 -15.70 8.48
C GLY A 180 23.30 -15.23 7.52
N SER A 181 24.53 -15.57 7.91
CA SER A 181 25.54 -16.11 6.97
C SER A 181 26.14 -17.42 7.52
N SER A 182 26.01 -17.69 8.82
CA SER A 182 26.44 -18.95 9.42
C SER A 182 25.22 -19.77 9.88
N SER A 183 24.67 -20.57 8.98
CA SER A 183 23.55 -21.50 9.23
C SER A 183 23.78 -22.42 10.45
N ARG A 184 25.04 -22.62 10.85
CA ARG A 184 25.42 -23.41 12.03
C ARG A 184 25.21 -22.69 13.36
N ARG A 185 25.33 -21.36 13.43
CA ARG A 185 25.16 -20.62 14.70
C ARG A 185 23.69 -20.34 15.00
N PHE A 186 22.88 -20.16 13.96
CA PHE A 186 21.45 -19.88 14.13
C PHE A 186 20.69 -21.07 14.70
N THR A 187 20.96 -22.28 14.22
CA THR A 187 20.38 -23.50 14.78
C THR A 187 20.74 -23.60 16.26
N THR A 188 22.00 -23.44 16.64
CA THR A 188 22.41 -23.51 18.05
C THR A 188 21.67 -22.49 18.95
N ILE A 189 21.54 -21.23 18.51
CA ILE A 189 20.87 -20.20 19.31
C ILE A 189 19.37 -20.49 19.45
N MET A 190 18.71 -20.89 18.37
CA MET A 190 17.29 -21.29 18.41
C MET A 190 17.08 -22.52 19.30
N THR A 191 17.94 -23.54 19.21
CA THR A 191 17.85 -24.72 20.09
C THR A 191 18.04 -24.32 21.55
N MET A 192 19.01 -23.44 21.86
CA MET A 192 19.21 -22.94 23.23
C MET A 192 18.02 -22.14 23.75
N ALA A 193 17.43 -21.27 22.93
CA ALA A 193 16.25 -20.50 23.31
C ALA A 193 15.03 -21.41 23.59
N ILE A 194 14.80 -22.40 22.73
CA ILE A 194 13.74 -23.41 22.91
C ILE A 194 13.97 -24.20 24.20
N VAL A 195 15.20 -24.67 24.44
CA VAL A 195 15.57 -25.40 25.67
C VAL A 195 15.35 -24.51 26.91
N MET A 196 15.74 -23.24 26.86
CA MET A 196 15.52 -22.28 27.96
C MET A 196 14.03 -22.07 28.24
N ILE A 197 13.20 -21.90 27.21
CA ILE A 197 11.74 -21.76 27.35
C ILE A 197 11.14 -23.01 27.99
N ILE A 198 11.56 -24.20 27.56
CA ILE A 198 11.11 -25.47 28.14
C ILE A 198 11.51 -25.56 29.62
N ILE A 199 12.78 -25.26 29.95
CA ILE A 199 13.28 -25.29 31.34
C ILE A 199 12.48 -24.34 32.23
N VAL A 200 12.29 -23.09 31.80
CA VAL A 200 11.52 -22.09 32.55
C VAL A 200 10.07 -22.55 32.73
N SER A 201 9.45 -23.10 31.67
CA SER A 201 8.06 -23.60 31.73
C SER A 201 7.92 -24.75 32.73
N VAL A 202 8.88 -25.68 32.76
CA VAL A 202 8.91 -26.79 33.73
C VAL A 202 9.07 -26.29 35.16
N ILE A 203 9.97 -25.31 35.39
CA ILE A 203 10.17 -24.71 36.72
C ILE A 203 8.89 -24.03 37.21
N LEU A 204 8.23 -23.27 36.35
CA LEU A 204 6.97 -22.59 36.68
C LEU A 204 5.84 -23.60 36.97
N ALA A 205 5.70 -24.64 36.14
CA ALA A 205 4.71 -25.70 36.36
C ALA A 205 4.93 -26.43 37.70
N ARG A 206 6.19 -26.75 38.03
CA ARG A 206 6.53 -27.41 39.31
C ARG A 206 6.18 -26.53 40.51
N ARG A 207 6.51 -25.23 40.45
CA ARG A 207 6.15 -24.27 41.52
C ARG A 207 4.65 -24.12 41.70
N TYR A 208 3.90 -24.13 40.59
CA TYR A 208 2.44 -24.07 40.62
C TYR A 208 1.84 -25.29 41.34
N LEU A 209 2.32 -26.50 41.01
CA LEU A 209 1.85 -27.73 41.66
C LEU A 209 2.17 -27.76 43.17
N GLN A 210 3.34 -27.30 43.58
CA GLN A 210 3.72 -27.22 45.00
C GLN A 210 2.81 -26.28 45.80
N LYS A 211 2.45 -25.12 45.23
CA LYS A 211 1.50 -24.19 45.87
C LYS A 211 0.08 -24.74 46.02
N ARG A 212 -0.32 -25.70 45.18
CA ARG A 212 -1.66 -26.30 45.24
C ARG A 212 -1.76 -27.43 46.26
N ALA A 213 -0.62 -28.04 46.61
CA ALA A 213 -0.56 -29.15 47.56
C ALA A 213 -0.34 -28.72 49.02
N ALA A 214 -0.05 -27.43 49.24
CA ALA A 214 0.05 -26.80 50.56
C ALA A 214 -1.25 -26.04 50.87
#